data_AF-A0A0D3CYD4-F1
#
_entry.id   AF-A0A0D3CYD4-F1
#
_cell.length_a   1.000
_cell.length_b   1.000
_cell.length_c   1.000
_cell.angle_alpha   90.00
_cell.angle_beta   90.00
_cell.angle_gamma   90.00
#
_symmetry.space_group_name_H-M   'P 1'
#
loop_
_entity.id
_entity.type
_entity.pdbx_description
1 polymer ?
#
loop_
_entity_poly.entity_id
_entity_poly.type
_entity_poly.pdbx_seq_one_letter_code
_entity_poly.pdbx_strand_id
1 'polypeptide(L)'
;MENMLGLLRLHVIKGFNLAIRDSKSSDPYVIVRMGQQKVRTRVVKKNLNPEWNEDLTLSISDPVLPIKIMVYDRDWFSRDDKMGDAFFHIDPFLEAIRIQNQFRGLPEGTIKSNPNLNCIFY
;
A
#
# COMPACT_ATOMS: atom_id res chain seq x y z
N MET A 1 -4.46 24.86 -5.85
CA MET A 1 -3.10 24.30 -5.64
C MET A 1 -3.29 22.93 -5.01
N GLU A 2 -2.82 21.86 -5.64
CA GLU A 2 -2.88 20.53 -5.02
C GLU A 2 -1.96 20.51 -3.80
N ASN A 3 -2.51 20.38 -2.61
CA ASN A 3 -1.75 20.17 -1.38
C ASN A 3 -1.23 18.73 -1.36
N MET A 4 -0.04 18.51 -1.89
CA MET A 4 0.67 17.23 -1.75
C MET A 4 1.30 17.16 -0.35
N LEU A 5 0.89 16.19 0.46
CA LEU A 5 1.45 15.94 1.81
C LEU A 5 2.79 15.17 1.76
N GLY A 6 2.98 14.35 0.73
CA GLY A 6 4.20 13.57 0.56
C GLY A 6 4.05 12.46 -0.48
N LEU A 7 5.07 11.60 -0.58
CA LEU A 7 5.09 10.42 -1.43
C LEU A 7 5.00 9.15 -0.58
N LEU A 8 4.09 8.25 -0.95
CA LEU A 8 4.01 6.91 -0.39
C LEU A 8 4.66 5.93 -1.37
N ARG A 9 5.74 5.28 -0.94
CA ARG A 9 6.36 4.16 -1.65
C ARG A 9 5.84 2.83 -1.10
N LEU A 10 5.30 2.01 -1.97
CA LEU A 10 4.75 0.69 -1.70
C LEU A 10 5.63 -0.36 -2.36
N HIS A 11 6.29 -1.18 -1.56
CA HIS A 11 7.08 -2.29 -2.05
C HIS A 11 6.19 -3.54 -2.18
N VAL A 12 5.77 -3.86 -3.40
CA VAL A 12 4.92 -5.02 -3.69
C VAL A 12 5.81 -6.23 -3.89
N ILE A 13 5.88 -7.09 -2.87
CA ILE A 13 6.80 -8.23 -2.82
C ILE A 13 6.28 -9.40 -3.67
N LYS A 14 5.22 -10.07 -3.19
CA LYS A 14 4.71 -11.31 -3.81
C LYS A 14 3.23 -11.55 -3.54
N GLY A 15 2.62 -12.37 -4.38
CA GLY A 15 1.32 -12.99 -4.16
C GLY A 15 1.51 -14.42 -3.67
N PHE A 16 0.52 -14.94 -2.94
CA PHE A 16 0.57 -16.31 -2.42
C PHE A 16 -0.79 -16.99 -2.64
N ASN A 17 -0.75 -18.16 -3.28
CA ASN A 17 -1.92 -18.99 -3.57
C ASN A 17 -3.09 -18.20 -4.20
N LEU A 18 -2.80 -17.47 -5.26
CA LEU A 18 -3.81 -16.69 -5.98
C LEU A 18 -4.83 -17.61 -6.68
N ALA A 19 -6.03 -17.07 -6.92
CA ALA A 19 -7.09 -17.80 -7.60
C ALA A 19 -6.68 -18.17 -9.03
N ILE A 20 -7.09 -19.35 -9.50
CA ILE A 20 -6.98 -19.70 -10.92
C ILE A 20 -8.11 -18.99 -11.67
N ARG A 21 -7.76 -18.15 -12.64
CA ARG A 21 -8.71 -17.48 -13.55
C ARG A 21 -8.54 -17.89 -15.03
N ASP A 22 -7.38 -18.44 -15.41
CA ASP A 22 -7.22 -19.19 -16.67
C ASP A 22 -7.55 -20.69 -16.50
N SER A 23 -7.19 -21.51 -17.49
CA SER A 23 -7.42 -22.97 -17.47
C SER A 23 -6.71 -23.70 -16.32
N LYS A 24 -5.49 -23.29 -15.96
CA LYS A 24 -4.65 -23.95 -14.92
C LYS A 24 -3.83 -22.99 -14.07
N SER A 25 -3.85 -21.70 -14.37
CA SER A 25 -3.03 -20.68 -13.74
C SER A 25 -3.71 -19.31 -13.86
N SER A 26 -2.96 -18.25 -13.55
CA SER A 26 -3.25 -16.87 -13.93
C SER A 26 -1.96 -16.15 -14.30
N ASP A 27 -2.09 -15.02 -14.97
CA ASP A 27 -1.12 -13.97 -15.27
C ASP A 27 -1.33 -12.73 -14.35
N PRO A 28 -1.08 -12.84 -13.03
CA PRO A 28 -1.46 -11.81 -12.08
C PRO A 28 -0.62 -10.52 -12.13
N TYR A 29 -1.28 -9.40 -11.85
CA TYR A 29 -0.67 -8.11 -11.56
C TYR A 29 -1.45 -7.33 -10.49
N VAL A 30 -0.79 -6.39 -9.83
CA VAL A 30 -1.38 -5.58 -8.76
C VAL A 30 -1.61 -4.16 -9.25
N ILE A 31 -2.77 -3.61 -8.94
CA ILE A 31 -3.12 -2.20 -9.11
C ILE A 31 -3.25 -1.57 -7.74
N VAL A 32 -2.56 -0.45 -7.53
CA VAL A 32 -2.76 0.40 -6.36
C VAL A 32 -3.42 1.71 -6.79
N ARG A 33 -4.45 2.12 -6.08
CA ARG A 33 -5.22 3.34 -6.35
C ARG A 33 -5.42 4.17 -5.10
N MET A 34 -5.26 5.49 -5.24
CA MET A 34 -5.64 6.48 -4.24
C MET A 34 -6.31 7.66 -4.95
N GLY A 35 -7.60 7.87 -4.70
CA GLY A 35 -8.40 8.86 -5.43
C GLY A 35 -8.38 8.63 -6.95
N GLN A 36 -7.81 9.59 -7.68
CA GLN A 36 -7.63 9.52 -9.15
C GLN A 36 -6.30 8.89 -9.58
N GLN A 37 -5.33 8.77 -8.67
CA GLN A 37 -4.03 8.17 -8.99
C GLN A 37 -4.13 6.65 -9.05
N LYS A 38 -3.52 6.06 -10.07
CA LYS A 38 -3.50 4.62 -10.32
C LYS A 38 -2.10 4.22 -10.80
N VAL A 39 -1.47 3.30 -10.10
CA VAL A 39 -0.20 2.68 -10.47
C VAL A 39 -0.36 1.16 -10.46
N ARG A 40 0.48 0.44 -11.20
CA ARG A 40 0.41 -1.02 -11.29
C ARG A 40 1.79 -1.64 -11.42
N THR A 41 1.91 -2.89 -10.98
CA THR A 41 3.10 -3.70 -11.21
C THR A 41 3.17 -4.22 -12.64
N ARG A 42 4.30 -4.85 -12.98
CA ARG A 42 4.37 -5.79 -14.11
C ARG A 42 3.43 -6.99 -13.92
N VAL A 43 3.11 -7.62 -15.03
CA VAL A 43 2.36 -8.88 -15.09
C VAL A 43 3.34 -10.04 -14.98
N VAL A 44 3.05 -11.01 -14.13
CA VAL A 44 3.84 -12.25 -14.00
C VAL A 44 3.02 -13.37 -14.62
N LYS A 45 3.53 -14.01 -15.67
CA LYS A 45 2.76 -15.00 -16.43
C LYS A 45 2.72 -16.36 -15.74
N LYS A 46 1.57 -17.03 -15.83
CA LYS A 46 1.31 -18.42 -15.45
C LYS A 46 1.87 -18.77 -14.07
N ASN A 47 1.58 -17.93 -13.09
CA ASN A 47 2.07 -18.14 -11.73
C ASN A 47 1.05 -17.68 -10.68
N LEU A 48 0.59 -18.60 -9.84
CA LEU A 48 -0.29 -18.32 -8.69
C LEU A 48 0.45 -17.83 -7.44
N ASN A 49 1.78 -17.85 -7.46
CA ASN A 49 2.67 -17.33 -6.42
C ASN A 49 3.68 -16.34 -7.05
N PRO A 50 3.19 -15.25 -7.66
CA PRO A 50 4.04 -14.32 -8.39
C PRO A 50 4.96 -13.55 -7.43
N GLU A 51 6.20 -13.33 -7.84
CA GLU A 51 7.13 -12.41 -7.18
C GLU A 51 7.30 -11.16 -8.05
N TRP A 52 6.77 -10.03 -7.56
CA TRP A 52 6.87 -8.75 -8.25
C TRP A 52 8.12 -7.99 -7.79
N ASN A 53 8.39 -7.94 -6.48
CA ASN A 53 9.50 -7.17 -5.90
C ASN A 53 9.63 -5.78 -6.55
N GLU A 54 8.50 -5.05 -6.62
CA GLU A 54 8.38 -3.81 -7.39
C GLU A 54 7.92 -2.67 -6.50
N ASP A 55 8.62 -1.53 -6.58
CA ASP A 55 8.26 -0.30 -5.88
C ASP A 55 7.26 0.51 -6.70
N LEU A 56 6.09 0.77 -6.11
CA LEU A 56 5.08 1.67 -6.66
C LEU A 56 5.00 2.93 -5.81
N THR A 57 4.97 4.11 -6.44
CA THR A 57 4.92 5.38 -5.73
C THR A 57 3.62 6.11 -6.03
N LEU A 58 2.95 6.59 -4.98
CA LEU A 58 1.75 7.42 -5.04
C LEU A 58 2.00 8.74 -4.31
N SER A 59 1.40 9.82 -4.80
CA SER A 59 1.39 11.10 -4.11
C SER A 59 0.21 11.18 -3.15
N ILE A 60 0.47 11.48 -1.88
CA ILE A 60 -0.57 11.65 -0.87
C ILE A 60 -1.16 13.06 -1.04
N SER A 61 -2.31 13.16 -1.71
CA SER A 61 -3.02 14.44 -1.92
C SER A 61 -4.14 14.67 -0.89
N ASP A 62 -4.81 13.60 -0.45
CA ASP A 62 -5.86 13.64 0.57
C ASP A 62 -5.70 12.43 1.50
N PRO A 63 -5.26 12.62 2.76
CA PRO A 63 -4.96 11.53 3.66
C PRO A 63 -6.21 10.74 4.09
N VAL A 64 -7.41 11.32 3.95
CA VAL A 64 -8.68 10.66 4.30
C VAL A 64 -9.03 9.57 3.29
N LEU A 65 -8.53 9.68 2.04
CA LEU A 65 -8.81 8.70 1.01
C LEU A 65 -8.07 7.38 1.27
N PRO A 66 -8.77 6.24 1.25
CA PRO A 66 -8.13 4.95 1.42
C PRO A 66 -7.28 4.58 0.20
N ILE A 67 -6.20 3.86 0.45
CA ILE A 67 -5.38 3.25 -0.59
C ILE A 67 -5.97 1.87 -0.88
N LYS A 68 -6.40 1.66 -2.12
CA LYS A 68 -6.98 0.41 -2.59
C LYS A 68 -5.93 -0.39 -3.34
N ILE A 69 -5.75 -1.65 -2.96
CA ILE A 69 -4.92 -2.63 -3.64
C ILE A 69 -5.85 -3.65 -4.28
N MET A 70 -5.68 -3.91 -5.58
CA MET A 70 -6.51 -4.86 -6.32
C MET A 70 -5.60 -5.78 -7.12
N VAL A 71 -5.91 -7.07 -7.13
CA VAL A 71 -5.19 -8.07 -7.92
C VAL A 71 -6.06 -8.47 -9.10
N TYR A 72 -5.47 -8.48 -10.28
CA TYR A 72 -6.13 -8.84 -11.53
C TYR A 72 -5.33 -9.91 -12.25
N ASP A 73 -6.05 -10.77 -12.97
CA ASP A 73 -5.50 -11.65 -13.98
C ASP A 73 -5.54 -10.96 -15.33
N ARG A 74 -4.44 -11.00 -16.09
CA ARG A 74 -4.38 -10.33 -17.39
C ARG A 74 -4.75 -11.28 -18.52
N ASP A 75 -5.79 -10.90 -19.25
CA ASP A 75 -6.20 -11.60 -20.47
C ASP A 75 -5.81 -10.83 -21.73
N TRP A 76 -5.44 -11.56 -22.79
CA TRP A 76 -5.15 -10.94 -24.09
C TRP A 76 -6.39 -10.67 -24.94
N PHE A 77 -7.42 -11.51 -24.83
CA PHE A 77 -8.59 -11.48 -25.71
C PHE A 77 -9.90 -11.12 -24.98
N SER A 78 -9.85 -10.97 -23.66
CA SER A 78 -10.98 -10.65 -22.79
C SER A 78 -10.64 -9.50 -21.84
N ARG A 79 -11.61 -9.10 -21.02
CA ARG A 79 -11.38 -8.17 -19.92
C ARG A 79 -10.67 -8.92 -18.80
N ASP A 80 -9.64 -8.29 -18.25
CA ASP A 80 -8.91 -8.78 -17.08
C ASP A 80 -9.83 -9.15 -15.91
N ASP A 81 -9.67 -10.37 -15.40
CA ASP A 81 -10.48 -10.91 -14.31
C ASP A 81 -10.00 -10.42 -12.95
N LYS A 82 -10.93 -9.93 -12.11
CA LYS A 82 -10.60 -9.52 -10.75
C LYS A 82 -10.35 -10.75 -9.86
N MET A 83 -9.19 -10.79 -9.22
CA MET A 83 -8.80 -11.89 -8.33
C MET A 83 -9.07 -11.58 -6.85
N GLY A 84 -9.04 -10.29 -6.47
CA GLY A 84 -9.33 -9.85 -5.11
C GLY A 84 -8.94 -8.39 -4.89
N ASP A 85 -9.32 -7.84 -3.74
CA ASP A 85 -8.95 -6.50 -3.34
C ASP A 85 -8.87 -6.33 -1.82
N ALA A 86 -8.09 -5.35 -1.40
CA ALA A 86 -7.95 -4.91 -0.03
C ALA A 86 -7.77 -3.39 -0.01
N PHE A 87 -7.95 -2.76 1.14
CA PHE A 87 -7.66 -1.36 1.31
C PHE A 87 -7.14 -1.07 2.72
N PHE A 88 -6.42 0.04 2.85
CA PHE A 88 -5.97 0.55 4.15
C PHE A 88 -5.96 2.08 4.15
N HIS A 89 -6.07 2.65 5.35
CA HIS A 89 -5.99 4.09 5.57
C HIS A 89 -4.56 4.49 5.95
N ILE A 90 -4.12 5.67 5.49
CA ILE A 90 -2.78 6.19 5.80
C ILE A 90 -2.76 7.03 7.09
N ASP A 91 -3.92 7.45 7.60
CA ASP A 91 -4.03 8.27 8.82
C ASP A 91 -3.25 7.70 10.02
N PRO A 92 -3.31 6.39 10.33
CA PRO A 92 -2.53 5.84 11.45
C PRO A 92 -1.01 6.01 11.27
N PHE A 93 -0.53 5.95 10.03
CA PHE A 93 0.89 6.12 9.71
C PHE A 93 1.31 7.59 9.80
N LEU A 94 0.46 8.51 9.33
CA LEU A 94 0.71 9.95 9.45
C LEU A 94 0.72 10.40 10.90
N GLU A 95 -0.17 9.86 11.73
CA GLU A 95 -0.18 10.15 13.17
C GLU A 95 1.08 9.62 13.86
N ALA A 96 1.52 8.40 13.52
CA ALA A 96 2.78 7.85 14.03
C ALA A 96 3.99 8.74 13.66
N ILE A 97 4.06 9.24 12.43
CA ILE A 97 5.10 10.17 11.98
C ILE A 97 5.02 11.50 12.75
N ARG A 98 3.81 12.04 12.93
CA ARG A 98 3.60 13.29 13.66
C ARG A 98 4.08 13.17 15.10
N ILE A 99 3.69 12.11 15.79
CA ILE A 99 4.14 11.75 17.13
C ILE A 99 5.66 11.68 17.13
N GLN A 100 6.27 10.85 16.29
CA GLN A 100 7.73 10.70 16.21
C GLN A 100 8.45 12.05 16.04
N ASN A 101 7.95 12.93 15.17
CA ASN A 101 8.53 14.25 14.95
C ASN A 101 8.41 15.18 16.16
N GLN A 102 7.37 15.04 16.99
CA GLN A 102 7.22 15.78 18.24
C GLN A 102 8.28 15.40 19.29
N PHE A 103 8.84 14.19 19.20
CA PHE A 103 9.90 13.71 20.11
C PHE A 103 11.30 13.81 19.54
N ARG A 104 11.44 14.26 18.28
CA ARG A 104 12.74 14.39 17.62
C ARG A 104 13.57 15.50 18.27
N GLY A 105 14.82 15.20 18.61
CA GLY A 105 15.75 16.18 19.20
C GLY A 105 15.62 16.38 20.71
N LEU A 106 14.82 15.56 21.40
CA LEU A 106 14.83 15.56 22.86
C LEU A 106 16.08 14.86 23.39
N PRO A 107 16.63 15.34 24.52
CA PRO A 107 17.65 14.61 25.26
C PRO A 107 17.13 13.25 25.72
N GLU A 108 18.03 12.27 25.73
CA GLU A 108 17.81 10.97 26.35
C GLU A 108 17.41 11.13 27.83
N GLY A 109 16.41 10.39 28.29
CA GLY A 109 15.86 10.50 29.65
C GLY A 109 14.72 11.52 29.84
N THR A 110 14.25 12.17 28.77
CA THR A 110 13.07 13.05 28.85
C THR A 110 11.79 12.23 29.09
N ILE A 111 11.24 12.27 30.30
CA ILE A 111 9.95 11.64 30.61
C ILE A 111 8.82 12.49 30.04
N LYS A 112 7.99 11.91 29.16
CA LYS A 112 6.78 12.55 28.63
C LYS A 112 5.57 11.66 28.86
N SER A 113 4.55 12.21 29.52
CA SER A 113 3.24 11.59 29.67
C SER A 113 2.32 12.07 28.54
N ASN A 114 1.85 11.16 27.68
CA ASN A 114 0.74 11.46 26.77
C ASN A 114 -0.55 10.90 27.39
N PRO A 115 -1.52 11.74 27.80
CA PRO A 115 -2.75 11.28 28.46
C PRO A 115 -3.68 10.48 27.52
N ASN A 116 -3.43 10.47 26.21
CA ASN A 116 -4.29 9.82 25.21
C ASN A 116 -3.66 8.60 24.52
N LEU A 117 -2.42 8.25 24.87
CA LEU A 117 -1.75 7.06 24.33
C LEU A 117 -1.31 6.20 25.50
N ASN A 118 -1.87 4.99 25.60
CA ASN A 118 -1.30 3.96 26.45
C ASN A 118 0.19 3.82 26.11
N CYS A 119 1.00 3.89 27.16
CA CYS A 119 2.45 4.04 27.16
C CYS A 119 3.18 3.27 26.05
N ILE A 120 4.04 3.98 25.31
CA ILE A 120 5.18 3.36 24.62
C ILE A 120 6.43 3.83 25.36
N PHE A 121 7.12 2.90 26.01
CA PHE A 121 8.44 3.12 26.58
C PHE A 121 9.46 3.10 25.45
N TYR A 122 10.31 4.12 25.37
CA TYR A 122 11.60 4.08 24.67
C TYR A 122 12.70 3.88 25.71
#